data_AF-A0A239DSA9-F1
#
_entry.id   AF-A0A239DSA9-F1
#
_cell.length_a   1.000
_cell.length_b   1.000
_cell.length_c   1.000
_cell.angle_alpha   90.00
_cell.angle_beta   90.00
_cell.angle_gamma   90.00
#
_symmetry.space_group_name_H-M   'P 1'
#
loop_
_entity.id
_entity.type
_entity.pdbx_description
1 polymer ?
#
loop_
_entity_poly.entity_id
_entity_poly.type
_entity_poly.pdbx_seq_one_letter_code
_entity_poly.pdbx_strand_id
1 'polypeptide(L)'
;MEIFLVWLVFAVLVGVAASARGRSGLGWFILSVILSPLLGLLFVLVLPNLRHEDLLRTLAGPQGRRAGLGGKSSTVTIDRVAAGAFNPDGVYAGVPYAVQANGRIAAMMPGGLVNFRSVEQFRAAVDGDTVVDDVDLASTAERFPNEANGWRYRVEKNGKVHAWTAATGERSYRTWREFFDTTQR
;
A
#
# COMPACT_ATOMS: atom_id res chain seq x y z
N MET A 1 9.61 -40.35 -32.07
CA MET A 1 10.64 -39.43 -31.54
C MET A 1 10.13 -37.97 -31.46
N GLU A 2 9.28 -37.53 -32.37
CA GLU A 2 8.75 -36.14 -32.43
C GLU A 2 7.95 -35.72 -31.18
N ILE A 3 7.13 -36.63 -30.62
CA ILE A 3 6.33 -36.35 -29.42
C ILE A 3 7.20 -36.01 -28.21
N PHE A 4 8.37 -36.66 -28.06
CA PHE A 4 9.31 -36.35 -26.98
C PHE A 4 9.94 -34.97 -27.14
N LEU A 5 10.22 -34.54 -28.38
CA LEU A 5 10.76 -33.21 -28.66
C LEU A 5 9.74 -32.12 -28.34
N VAL A 6 8.50 -32.26 -28.78
CA VAL A 6 7.42 -31.31 -28.46
C VAL A 6 7.22 -31.23 -26.95
N TRP A 7 7.19 -32.39 -26.28
CA TRP A 7 7.03 -32.46 -24.84
C TRP A 7 8.17 -31.78 -24.06
N LEU A 8 9.43 -31.97 -24.49
CA LEU A 8 10.59 -31.33 -23.88
C LEU A 8 10.54 -29.80 -24.08
N VAL A 9 10.19 -29.32 -25.27
CA VAL A 9 10.07 -27.89 -25.57
C VAL A 9 9.00 -27.24 -24.68
N PHE A 10 7.84 -27.89 -24.53
CA PHE A 10 6.80 -27.42 -23.62
C PHE A 10 7.27 -27.38 -22.16
N ALA A 11 8.02 -28.38 -21.69
CA ALA A 11 8.57 -28.37 -20.34
C ALA A 11 9.54 -27.19 -20.12
N VAL A 12 10.41 -26.90 -21.11
CA VAL A 12 11.32 -25.74 -21.07
C VAL A 12 10.54 -24.43 -21.03
N LEU A 13 9.49 -24.29 -21.85
CA LEU A 13 8.62 -23.10 -21.86
C LEU A 13 7.98 -22.84 -20.49
N VAL A 14 7.53 -23.89 -19.79
CA VAL A 14 7.00 -23.75 -18.43
C VAL A 14 8.08 -23.28 -17.45
N GLY A 15 9.29 -23.84 -17.54
CA GLY A 15 10.43 -23.42 -16.71
C GLY A 15 10.79 -21.94 -16.91
N VAL A 16 10.82 -21.47 -18.16
CA VAL A 16 11.06 -20.07 -18.50
C VAL A 16 9.93 -19.16 -17.99
N ALA A 17 8.67 -19.56 -18.20
CA ALA A 17 7.51 -18.83 -17.71
C ALA A 17 7.48 -18.72 -16.17
N ALA A 18 7.91 -19.77 -15.47
CA ALA A 18 8.06 -19.76 -14.01
C ALA A 18 9.22 -18.86 -13.55
N SER A 19 10.33 -18.85 -14.28
CA SER A 19 11.48 -17.99 -14.00
C SER A 19 11.14 -16.50 -14.17
N ALA A 20 10.38 -16.16 -15.21
CA ALA A 20 9.88 -14.79 -15.42
C ALA A 20 8.99 -14.27 -14.26
N ARG A 21 8.35 -15.18 -13.53
CA ARG A 21 7.48 -14.90 -12.37
C ARG A 21 8.21 -14.91 -11.03
N GLY A 22 9.55 -14.95 -11.03
CA GLY A 22 10.36 -14.90 -9.81
C GLY A 22 10.43 -16.21 -9.03
N ARG A 23 10.08 -17.36 -9.64
CA ARG A 23 10.26 -18.69 -9.03
C ARG A 23 11.44 -19.46 -9.64
N SER A 24 11.84 -20.54 -8.98
CA SER A 24 12.90 -21.43 -9.45
C SER A 24 12.52 -22.13 -10.77
N GLY A 25 12.93 -21.57 -11.91
CA GLY A 25 12.63 -22.12 -13.24
C GLY A 25 13.05 -23.57 -13.43
N LEU A 26 14.20 -23.97 -12.85
CA LEU A 26 14.68 -25.36 -12.86
C LEU A 26 13.75 -26.31 -12.10
N GLY A 27 13.25 -25.89 -10.92
CA GLY A 27 12.31 -26.68 -10.14
C GLY A 27 11.00 -26.90 -10.87
N TRP A 28 10.49 -25.86 -11.53
CA TRP A 28 9.26 -25.95 -12.33
C TRP A 28 9.44 -26.74 -13.63
N PHE A 29 10.63 -26.70 -14.25
CA PHE A 29 10.97 -27.55 -15.38
C PHE A 29 10.92 -29.04 -15.01
N ILE A 30 11.60 -29.44 -13.92
CA ILE A 30 11.59 -30.84 -13.45
C ILE A 30 10.18 -31.26 -13.06
N LEU A 31 9.41 -30.37 -12.42
CA LEU A 31 8.03 -30.62 -12.05
C LEU A 31 7.13 -30.85 -13.29
N SER A 32 7.31 -30.07 -14.36
CA SER A 32 6.59 -30.25 -15.64
C SER A 32 6.96 -31.53 -16.37
N VAL A 33 8.22 -31.95 -16.30
CA VAL A 33 8.71 -33.23 -16.85
C VAL A 33 8.06 -34.41 -16.11
N ILE A 34 7.75 -34.28 -14.82
CA ILE A 34 7.16 -35.38 -14.04
C ILE A 34 5.62 -35.39 -14.11
N LEU A 35 4.97 -34.24 -13.96
CA LEU A 35 3.50 -34.16 -13.83
C LEU A 35 2.77 -34.06 -15.17
N SER A 36 3.36 -33.39 -16.17
CA SER A 36 2.83 -33.04 -17.49
C SER A 36 3.08 -31.55 -17.76
N PRO A 37 3.65 -31.17 -18.93
CA PRO A 37 3.91 -29.78 -19.27
C PRO A 37 2.64 -28.91 -19.29
N LEU A 38 1.50 -29.47 -19.69
CA LEU A 38 0.21 -28.75 -19.73
C LEU A 38 -0.26 -28.38 -18.32
N LEU A 39 -0.12 -29.29 -17.36
CA LEU A 39 -0.47 -29.02 -15.96
C LEU A 39 0.50 -28.02 -15.35
N GLY A 40 1.81 -28.15 -15.62
CA GLY A 40 2.81 -27.20 -15.14
C GLY A 40 2.55 -25.77 -15.62
N LEU A 41 2.15 -25.59 -16.88
CA LEU A 41 1.76 -24.27 -17.42
C LEU A 41 0.55 -23.70 -16.67
N LEU A 42 -0.48 -24.53 -16.43
CA LEU A 42 -1.70 -24.12 -15.73
C LEU A 42 -1.38 -23.67 -14.30
N PHE A 43 -0.55 -24.42 -13.57
CA PHE A 43 -0.09 -24.02 -12.23
C PHE A 43 0.68 -22.69 -12.28
N VAL A 44 1.64 -22.54 -13.19
CA VAL A 44 2.41 -21.29 -13.32
C VAL A 44 1.51 -20.08 -13.61
N LEU A 45 0.41 -20.28 -14.35
CA LEU A 45 -0.53 -19.22 -14.70
C LEU A 45 -1.46 -18.85 -13.55
N VAL A 46 -1.99 -19.84 -12.82
CA VAL A 46 -2.90 -19.63 -11.68
C VAL A 46 -2.18 -18.99 -10.50
N LEU A 47 -0.90 -19.32 -10.31
CA LEU A 47 -0.17 -18.81 -9.17
C LEU A 47 0.24 -17.32 -9.36
N PRO A 48 0.10 -16.49 -8.30
CA PRO A 48 0.44 -15.06 -8.34
C PRO A 48 1.93 -14.82 -8.57
N ASN A 49 2.26 -13.65 -9.10
CA ASN A 49 3.61 -13.24 -9.46
C ASN A 49 4.38 -12.75 -8.20
N LEU A 50 5.30 -13.57 -7.69
CA LEU A 50 6.09 -13.25 -6.48
C LEU A 50 6.99 -12.02 -6.66
N ARG A 51 7.33 -11.68 -7.91
CA ARG A 51 8.23 -10.56 -8.18
C ARG A 51 7.63 -9.22 -7.75
N HIS A 52 6.30 -9.11 -7.78
CA HIS A 52 5.62 -7.93 -7.24
C HIS A 52 5.57 -7.96 -5.72
N GLU A 53 5.44 -9.12 -5.08
CA GLU A 53 5.49 -9.23 -3.62
C GLU A 53 6.89 -8.90 -3.07
N ASP A 54 7.96 -9.29 -3.74
CA ASP A 54 9.32 -8.95 -3.32
C ASP A 54 9.62 -7.47 -3.49
N LEU A 55 9.17 -6.85 -4.60
CA LEU A 55 9.27 -5.41 -4.78
C LEU A 55 8.41 -4.67 -3.75
N LEU A 56 7.17 -5.10 -3.52
CA LEU A 56 6.32 -4.54 -2.50
C LEU A 56 6.91 -4.72 -1.10
N ARG A 57 7.54 -5.86 -0.79
CA ARG A 57 8.24 -6.08 0.49
C ARG A 57 9.48 -5.20 0.63
N THR A 58 10.23 -5.01 -0.46
CA THR A 58 11.41 -4.15 -0.49
C THR A 58 11.02 -2.67 -0.35
N LEU A 59 9.87 -2.28 -0.92
CA LEU A 59 9.31 -0.93 -0.83
C LEU A 59 8.53 -0.67 0.47
N ALA A 60 7.91 -1.71 1.06
CA ALA A 60 7.15 -1.64 2.30
C ALA A 60 8.04 -1.66 3.56
N GLY A 61 9.35 -1.86 3.40
CA GLY A 61 10.29 -1.99 4.51
C GLY A 61 10.07 -3.28 5.31
N PRO A 62 10.92 -3.58 6.31
CA PRO A 62 10.83 -4.80 7.11
C PRO A 62 9.59 -4.73 8.02
N GLN A 63 8.41 -5.05 7.48
CA GLN A 63 7.25 -5.32 8.30
C GLN A 63 7.45 -6.63 9.03
N GLY A 64 7.44 -6.52 10.36
CA GLY A 64 7.82 -7.55 11.30
C GLY A 64 7.17 -8.89 10.99
N ARG A 65 8.01 -9.86 10.64
CA ARG A 65 7.71 -11.28 10.77
C ARG A 65 7.33 -11.57 12.22
N ARG A 66 6.02 -11.62 12.50
CA ARG A 66 5.50 -12.51 13.54
C ARG A 66 5.61 -13.93 13.00
N ALA A 67 6.74 -14.58 13.25
CA ALA A 67 6.86 -16.02 13.07
C ALA A 67 7.96 -16.57 13.98
N GLY A 68 7.53 -17.28 15.03
CA GLY A 68 8.31 -18.32 15.70
C GLY A 68 9.25 -17.87 16.80
N LEU A 69 8.71 -17.54 17.97
CA LEU A 69 9.52 -17.52 19.20
C LEU A 69 9.66 -18.95 19.73
N GLY A 70 10.65 -19.64 19.21
CA GLY A 70 11.17 -20.91 19.72
C GLY A 70 12.66 -20.94 19.48
N GLY A 71 13.44 -20.35 20.37
CA GLY A 71 14.90 -20.35 20.21
C GLY A 71 15.62 -19.26 20.98
N LYS A 72 15.87 -19.56 22.25
CA LYS A 72 17.07 -19.23 23.05
C LYS A 72 17.85 -17.96 22.66
N SER A 73 17.76 -16.99 23.57
CA SER A 73 18.79 -16.04 23.98
C SER A 73 20.19 -16.30 23.40
N SER A 74 20.72 -15.36 22.62
CA SER A 74 22.16 -15.08 22.58
C SER A 74 22.40 -13.73 21.92
N THR A 75 22.87 -12.80 22.75
CA THR A 75 23.68 -11.63 22.40
C THR A 75 23.01 -10.56 21.55
N VAL A 76 22.72 -9.45 22.21
CA VAL A 76 22.49 -8.13 21.62
C VAL A 76 23.74 -7.74 20.81
N THR A 77 23.75 -8.12 19.53
CA THR A 77 24.56 -7.46 18.52
C THR A 77 23.75 -6.23 18.13
N ILE A 78 24.14 -5.06 18.66
CA ILE A 78 23.71 -3.79 18.08
C ILE A 78 24.37 -3.74 16.71
N ASP A 79 23.69 -4.27 15.70
CA ASP A 79 24.04 -4.07 14.30
C ASP A 79 23.66 -2.63 13.95
N ARG A 80 24.51 -1.71 14.43
CA ARG A 80 24.63 -0.35 13.93
C ARG A 80 25.32 -0.45 12.57
N VAL A 81 24.60 -0.93 11.56
CA VAL A 81 25.01 -0.79 10.16
C VAL A 81 24.15 0.31 9.54
N ALA A 82 24.66 1.53 9.72
CA ALA A 82 24.61 2.63 8.77
C ALA A 82 23.24 2.99 8.14
N ALA A 83 22.31 3.49 8.94
CA ALA A 83 21.57 4.67 8.47
C ALA A 83 22.57 5.83 8.49
N GLY A 84 22.85 6.43 7.33
CA GLY A 84 23.78 7.58 7.23
C GLY A 84 23.47 8.62 8.30
N ALA A 85 24.51 9.27 8.83
CA ALA A 85 24.34 10.37 9.76
C ALA A 85 23.25 11.30 9.25
N PHE A 86 22.22 11.53 10.07
CA PHE A 86 21.12 12.40 9.70
C PHE A 86 21.67 13.81 9.45
N ASN A 87 21.67 14.23 8.19
CA ASN A 87 22.09 15.57 7.80
C ASN A 87 20.82 16.40 7.55
N PRO A 88 20.45 17.32 8.47
CA PRO A 88 19.23 18.09 8.33
C PRO A 88 19.35 19.11 7.19
N ASP A 89 18.32 19.20 6.36
CA ASP A 89 18.20 20.24 5.34
C ASP A 89 17.62 21.54 5.93
N GLY A 90 16.91 21.44 7.07
CA GLY A 90 16.33 22.60 7.76
C GLY A 90 15.80 22.27 9.16
N VAL A 91 15.26 23.29 9.84
CA VAL A 91 14.62 23.16 11.15
C VAL A 91 13.25 23.82 11.09
N TYR A 92 12.20 23.09 11.49
CA TYR A 92 10.83 23.58 11.57
C TYR A 92 10.31 23.41 12.99
N ALA A 93 9.85 24.50 13.63
CA ALA A 93 9.40 24.54 15.02
C ALA A 93 10.38 23.88 16.02
N GLY A 94 11.69 24.02 15.78
CA GLY A 94 12.74 23.41 16.62
C GLY A 94 13.04 21.93 16.32
N VAL A 95 12.33 21.32 15.36
CA VAL A 95 12.54 19.94 14.92
C VAL A 95 13.39 19.94 13.64
N PRO A 96 14.61 19.37 13.65
CA PRO A 96 15.42 19.29 12.45
C PRO A 96 14.88 18.22 11.51
N TYR A 97 14.80 18.55 10.23
CA TYR A 97 14.23 17.70 9.19
C TYR A 97 15.09 17.70 7.92
N ALA A 98 14.99 16.62 7.14
CA ALA A 98 15.62 16.44 5.84
C ALA A 98 14.56 16.01 4.81
N VAL A 99 14.58 16.61 3.62
CA VAL A 99 13.67 16.33 2.53
C VAL A 99 14.33 15.31 1.60
N GLN A 100 13.71 14.16 1.45
CA GLN A 100 14.20 13.10 0.57
C GLN A 100 13.82 13.39 -0.89
N ALA A 101 14.59 12.85 -1.83
CA ALA A 101 14.39 13.04 -3.28
C ALA A 101 13.00 12.63 -3.81
N ASN A 102 12.23 11.86 -3.04
CA ASN A 102 10.87 11.41 -3.34
C ASN A 102 9.77 12.30 -2.72
N GLY A 103 10.12 13.45 -2.11
CA GLY A 103 9.18 14.37 -1.47
C GLY A 103 8.76 13.97 -0.04
N ARG A 104 9.33 12.90 0.52
CA ARG A 104 9.13 12.49 1.93
C ARG A 104 10.02 13.33 2.84
N ILE A 105 9.62 13.45 4.11
CA ILE A 105 10.43 14.16 5.12
C ILE A 105 10.91 13.17 6.19
N ALA A 106 12.19 13.19 6.50
CA ALA A 106 12.74 12.56 7.70
C ALA A 106 12.97 13.65 8.75
N ALA A 107 12.39 13.53 9.95
CA ALA A 107 12.58 14.50 11.03
C ALA A 107 13.02 13.81 12.31
N MET A 108 13.89 14.47 13.08
CA MET A 108 14.37 13.95 14.36
C MET A 108 13.44 14.42 15.49
N MET A 109 12.60 13.51 15.97
CA MET A 109 11.63 13.77 17.04
C MET A 109 12.08 13.14 18.36
N PRO A 110 11.47 13.51 19.50
CA PRO A 110 11.69 12.82 20.77
C PRO A 110 11.37 11.32 20.62
N GLY A 111 12.41 10.47 20.62
CA GLY A 111 12.28 9.03 20.38
C GLY A 111 12.95 8.51 19.10
N GLY A 112 13.45 9.37 18.22
CA GLY A 112 14.28 8.98 17.08
C GLY A 112 13.91 9.65 15.76
N LEU A 113 14.45 9.11 14.66
CA LEU A 113 14.17 9.59 13.31
C LEU A 113 12.81 9.06 12.84
N VAL A 114 11.92 9.98 12.45
CA VAL A 114 10.58 9.65 11.95
C VAL A 114 10.42 10.11 10.52
N ASN A 115 9.90 9.23 9.66
CA ASN A 115 9.67 9.51 8.25
C ASN A 115 8.18 9.82 7.99
N PHE A 116 7.91 11.02 7.51
CA PHE A 116 6.61 11.49 7.07
C PHE A 116 6.44 11.30 5.56
N ARG A 117 5.22 11.04 5.09
CA ARG A 117 4.93 10.84 3.67
C ARG A 117 5.02 12.13 2.87
N SER A 118 4.63 13.24 3.48
CA SER A 118 4.63 14.56 2.85
C SER A 118 5.06 15.63 3.85
N VAL A 119 5.46 16.78 3.31
CA VAL A 119 5.77 17.98 4.10
C VAL A 119 4.56 18.44 4.92
N GLU A 120 3.37 18.32 4.34
CA GLU A 120 2.11 18.68 4.99
C GLU A 120 1.81 17.77 6.19
N GLN A 121 2.05 16.47 6.06
CA GLN A 121 1.88 15.54 7.18
C GLN A 121 2.88 15.81 8.32
N PHE A 122 4.12 16.19 7.98
CA PHE A 122 5.11 16.61 8.97
C PHE A 122 4.66 17.89 9.69
N ARG A 123 4.23 18.91 8.95
CA ARG A 123 3.72 20.16 9.55
C ARG A 123 2.50 19.90 10.42
N ALA A 124 1.53 19.14 9.93
CA ALA A 124 0.36 18.70 10.69
C ALA A 124 0.75 17.97 11.99
N ALA A 125 1.74 17.08 11.95
CA ALA A 125 2.21 16.35 13.14
C ALA A 125 2.95 17.24 14.15
N VAL A 126 3.66 18.28 13.68
CA VAL A 126 4.41 19.21 14.52
C VAL A 126 3.52 20.32 15.09
N ASP A 127 2.59 20.82 14.28
CA ASP A 127 1.64 21.88 14.63
C ASP A 127 0.41 21.33 15.40
N GLY A 128 0.26 20.00 15.46
CA GLY A 128 -0.76 19.31 16.26
C GLY A 128 -2.12 19.15 15.60
N ASP A 129 -2.22 19.41 14.29
CA ASP A 129 -3.48 19.42 13.54
C ASP A 129 -3.64 18.12 12.75
N THR A 130 -4.24 17.09 13.35
CA THR A 130 -4.45 15.80 12.68
C THR A 130 -5.59 15.91 11.66
N VAL A 131 -5.30 16.15 10.38
CA VAL A 131 -6.26 15.90 9.30
C VAL A 131 -6.27 14.39 9.02
N VAL A 132 -7.34 13.76 9.47
CA VAL A 132 -7.60 12.33 9.40
C VAL A 132 -8.17 11.94 8.03
N ASP A 133 -7.61 10.84 7.55
CA ASP A 133 -8.08 9.87 6.56
C ASP A 133 -7.96 10.13 5.05
N ASP A 134 -7.46 9.05 4.44
CA ASP A 134 -7.34 8.69 3.04
C ASP A 134 -8.74 8.68 2.40
N VAL A 135 -9.37 9.85 2.26
CA VAL A 135 -10.61 10.01 1.51
C VAL A 135 -10.25 9.87 0.04
N ASP A 136 -10.63 8.74 -0.56
CA ASP A 136 -10.65 8.59 -2.00
C ASP A 136 -11.68 9.57 -2.59
N LEU A 137 -11.22 10.79 -2.87
CA LEU A 137 -12.01 11.92 -3.35
C LEU A 137 -12.69 11.60 -4.70
N ALA A 138 -12.11 10.69 -5.48
CA ALA A 138 -12.66 10.24 -6.76
C ALA A 138 -13.90 9.36 -6.53
N SER A 139 -13.80 8.37 -5.65
CA SER A 139 -14.96 7.53 -5.26
C SER A 139 -16.07 8.35 -4.60
N THR A 140 -15.69 9.37 -3.83
CA THR A 140 -16.64 10.27 -3.13
C THR A 140 -17.35 11.19 -4.12
N ALA A 141 -16.66 11.72 -5.13
CA ALA A 141 -17.26 12.53 -6.20
C ALA A 141 -18.24 11.73 -7.06
N GLU A 142 -17.94 10.46 -7.34
CA GLU A 142 -18.84 9.57 -8.08
C GLU A 142 -20.11 9.24 -7.26
N ARG A 143 -19.94 8.99 -5.95
CA ARG A 143 -21.06 8.72 -5.05
C ARG A 143 -21.89 9.98 -4.74
N PHE A 144 -21.28 11.16 -4.68
CA PHE A 144 -21.95 12.41 -4.31
C PHE A 144 -21.64 13.51 -5.34
N PRO A 145 -22.44 13.59 -6.42
CA PRO A 145 -22.13 14.46 -7.56
C PRO A 145 -22.37 15.95 -7.30
N ASN A 146 -23.17 16.30 -6.29
CA ASN A 146 -23.51 17.69 -5.99
C ASN A 146 -22.76 18.16 -4.74
N GLU A 147 -22.42 19.45 -4.68
CA GLU A 147 -21.71 20.05 -3.55
C GLU A 147 -22.41 21.35 -3.11
N ALA A 148 -22.62 21.52 -1.80
CA ALA A 148 -23.15 22.74 -1.20
C ALA A 148 -22.60 22.91 0.22
N ASN A 149 -22.12 24.11 0.57
CA ASN A 149 -21.65 24.47 1.93
C ASN A 149 -20.57 23.52 2.50
N GLY A 150 -19.69 22.96 1.66
CA GLY A 150 -18.68 21.97 2.08
C GLY A 150 -19.23 20.56 2.33
N TRP A 151 -20.50 20.32 2.00
CA TRP A 151 -21.13 19.01 1.99
C TRP A 151 -21.30 18.52 0.55
N ARG A 152 -20.89 17.29 0.29
CA ARG A 152 -21.23 16.60 -0.97
C ARG A 152 -22.48 15.79 -0.77
N TYR A 153 -23.44 15.85 -1.69
CA TYR A 153 -24.71 15.15 -1.54
C TYR A 153 -25.26 14.54 -2.84
N ARG A 154 -26.16 13.59 -2.67
CA ARG A 154 -26.96 12.94 -3.71
C ARG A 154 -28.42 12.94 -3.27
N VAL A 155 -29.31 13.28 -4.19
CA VAL A 155 -30.75 13.22 -3.97
C VAL A 155 -31.30 11.98 -4.67
N GLU A 156 -32.00 11.13 -3.93
CA GLU A 156 -32.70 9.97 -4.48
C GLU A 156 -34.06 10.38 -5.07
N LYS A 157 -34.62 9.54 -5.95
CA LYS A 157 -35.92 9.78 -6.60
C LYS A 157 -37.09 9.90 -5.61
N ASN A 158 -36.93 9.38 -4.38
CA ASN A 158 -37.89 9.46 -3.28
C ASN A 158 -37.80 10.77 -2.47
N GLY A 159 -36.87 11.68 -2.80
CA GLY A 159 -36.64 12.93 -2.07
C GLY A 159 -35.73 12.82 -0.84
N LYS A 160 -35.18 11.64 -0.56
CA LYS A 160 -34.17 11.41 0.47
C LYS A 160 -32.81 11.95 0.03
N VAL A 161 -32.05 12.53 0.95
CA VAL A 161 -30.75 13.15 0.67
C VAL A 161 -29.66 12.40 1.42
N HIS A 162 -28.66 11.91 0.70
CA HIS A 162 -27.44 11.38 1.29
C HIS A 162 -26.36 12.43 1.16
N ALA A 163 -25.71 12.82 2.26
CA ALA A 163 -24.64 13.80 2.28
C ALA A 163 -23.40 13.26 2.97
N TRP A 164 -22.23 13.71 2.56
CA TRP A 164 -20.94 13.32 3.09
C TRP A 164 -20.06 14.55 3.30
N THR A 165 -19.30 14.54 4.39
CA THR A 165 -18.25 15.53 4.66
C THR A 165 -17.08 14.88 5.38
N ALA A 166 -15.87 15.41 5.18
CA ALA A 166 -14.65 14.90 5.80
C ALA A 166 -14.70 14.95 7.35
N ALA A 167 -15.43 15.91 7.92
CA ALA A 167 -15.52 16.09 9.36
C ALA A 167 -16.46 15.09 10.06
N THR A 168 -17.52 14.64 9.40
CA THR A 168 -18.59 13.84 10.06
C THR A 168 -18.96 12.55 9.32
N GLY A 169 -18.38 12.27 8.16
CA GLY A 169 -18.69 11.11 7.33
C GLY A 169 -20.03 11.20 6.59
N GLU A 170 -20.56 10.05 6.16
CA GLU A 170 -21.83 9.93 5.44
C GLU A 170 -23.04 10.03 6.39
N ARG A 171 -24.02 10.87 6.04
CA ARG A 171 -25.30 11.06 6.74
C ARG A 171 -26.46 11.02 5.75
N SER A 172 -27.61 10.52 6.21
CA SER A 172 -28.84 10.45 5.42
C SER A 172 -29.93 11.32 6.06
N TYR A 173 -30.59 12.13 5.24
CA TYR A 173 -31.67 13.03 5.62
C TYR A 173 -32.95 12.61 4.90
N ARG A 174 -34.10 12.70 5.59
CA ARG A 174 -35.39 12.25 5.03
C ARG A 174 -35.90 13.20 3.96
N THR A 175 -35.56 14.47 4.08
CA THR A 175 -35.98 15.52 3.14
C THR A 175 -34.87 16.53 2.89
N TRP A 176 -34.96 17.21 1.75
CA TRP A 176 -34.08 18.33 1.39
C TRP A 176 -34.04 19.47 2.41
N ARG A 177 -35.18 19.74 3.06
CA ARG A 177 -35.30 20.81 4.07
C ARG A 177 -34.48 20.49 5.33
N GLU A 178 -34.54 19.24 5.78
CA GLU A 178 -33.77 18.76 6.95
C GLU A 178 -32.25 18.86 6.72
N PHE A 179 -31.80 18.51 5.51
CA PHE A 179 -30.41 18.68 5.09
C PHE A 179 -30.00 20.16 5.12
N PHE A 180 -30.80 21.05 4.52
CA PHE A 180 -30.46 22.47 4.46
C PHE A 180 -30.43 23.15 5.84
N ASP A 181 -31.42 22.90 6.70
CA ASP A 181 -31.45 23.45 8.05
C ASP A 181 -30.25 23.00 8.90
N THR A 182 -29.71 21.80 8.62
CA THR A 182 -28.53 21.26 9.29
C THR A 182 -27.23 21.89 8.79
N THR A 183 -27.14 22.24 7.51
CA THR A 183 -25.92 22.79 6.90
C THR A 183 -25.77 24.31 7.05
N GLN A 184 -26.83 25.02 7.43
CA GLN A 184 -26.81 26.48 7.67
C GLN A 184 -26.52 26.88 9.12
N ARG A 185 -26.43 25.92 10.06
CA ARG A 185 -26.06 26.16 11.45
C ARG A 185 -24.55 26.01 11.64
#